data_AF-A0A7X3TAX4-F1
#
_entry.id   AF-A0A7X3TAX4-F1
#
_cell.length_a   1.000
_cell.length_b   1.000
_cell.length_c   1.000
_cell.angle_alpha   90.00
_cell.angle_beta   90.00
_cell.angle_gamma   90.00
#
_symmetry.space_group_name_H-M   'P 1'
#
loop_
_entity.id
_entity.type
_entity.pdbx_description
1 polymer ?
#
loop_
_entity_poly.entity_id
_entity_poly.type
_entity_poly.pdbx_seq_one_letter_code
_entity_poly.pdbx_strand_id
1 'polypeptide(L)'
;MNRSEILEDIRDRIGKENLFGGNSFRRGRCSTDLTGVSERDRVVVDLDKVFPSGQEGENQCECVLFYFDDAENFIVVPIELKGGGNVGASEAVKQLKTGAAFAIDYTPRSVKSVCHPVLFHNGISRAEVRQLNKSQSRVRFRGKSFEIKTARCGDKLVDVLP
;
A
#
# COMPACT_ATOMS: atom_id res chain seq x y z
N MET A 1 15.33 -10.52 15.45
CA MET A 1 15.19 -10.77 14.02
C MET A 1 15.88 -9.65 13.27
N ASN A 2 16.78 -9.99 12.34
CA ASN A 2 17.35 -9.04 11.40
C ASN A 2 16.35 -8.71 10.26
N ARG A 3 16.69 -7.78 9.37
CA ARG A 3 15.78 -7.31 8.30
C ARG A 3 15.37 -8.42 7.34
N SER A 4 16.35 -9.20 6.91
CA SER A 4 16.11 -10.31 6.00
C SER A 4 15.17 -11.32 6.65
N GLU A 5 15.38 -11.66 7.92
CA GLU A 5 14.50 -12.55 8.68
C GLU A 5 13.07 -12.02 8.80
N ILE A 6 12.89 -10.70 9.00
CA ILE A 6 11.56 -10.08 9.06
C ILE A 6 10.83 -10.21 7.71
N LEU A 7 11.52 -9.89 6.61
CA LEU A 7 10.90 -9.94 5.28
C LEU A 7 10.66 -11.39 4.85
N GLU A 8 11.56 -12.32 5.14
CA GLU A 8 11.35 -13.75 4.87
C GLU A 8 10.18 -14.32 5.69
N ASP A 9 10.06 -13.99 6.98
CA ASP A 9 8.89 -14.38 7.80
C ASP A 9 7.58 -13.90 7.15
N ILE A 10 7.55 -12.66 6.64
CA ILE A 10 6.38 -12.13 5.95
C ILE A 10 6.12 -12.91 4.65
N ARG A 11 7.15 -13.16 3.84
CA ARG A 11 7.03 -13.94 2.58
C ARG A 11 6.46 -15.34 2.85
N ASP A 12 6.98 -16.02 3.86
CA ASP A 12 6.59 -17.38 4.23
C ASP A 12 5.14 -17.42 4.74
N ARG A 13 4.76 -16.46 5.59
CA ARG A 13 3.40 -16.39 6.14
C ARG A 13 2.34 -16.01 5.11
N ILE A 14 2.72 -15.28 4.05
CA ILE A 14 1.81 -14.83 2.99
C ILE A 14 1.70 -15.87 1.87
N GLY A 15 2.75 -16.64 1.61
CA GLY A 15 2.83 -17.55 0.48
C GLY A 15 3.34 -16.85 -0.79
N LYS A 16 4.30 -17.48 -1.46
CA LYS A 16 5.03 -16.89 -2.61
C LYS A 16 4.13 -16.61 -3.81
N GLU A 17 3.05 -17.37 -3.97
CA GLU A 17 2.05 -17.23 -5.02
C GLU A 17 1.32 -15.87 -4.97
N ASN A 18 1.18 -15.31 -3.76
CA ASN A 18 0.51 -14.04 -3.50
C ASN A 18 1.43 -12.83 -3.62
N LEU A 19 2.72 -13.05 -3.92
CA LEU A 19 3.70 -11.99 -4.03
C LEU A 19 3.81 -11.48 -5.47
N PHE A 20 4.20 -10.21 -5.58
CA PHE A 20 4.54 -9.56 -6.83
C PHE A 20 6.04 -9.27 -6.88
N GLY A 21 6.70 -9.74 -7.95
CA GLY A 21 8.15 -9.60 -8.14
C GLY A 21 8.58 -8.50 -9.11
N GLY A 22 7.65 -7.80 -9.77
CA GLY A 22 7.98 -6.79 -10.78
C GLY A 22 8.27 -5.40 -10.19
N ASN A 23 8.75 -4.48 -11.04
CA ASN A 23 8.98 -3.07 -10.67
C ASN A 23 7.81 -2.14 -10.97
N SER A 24 6.74 -2.60 -11.61
CA SER A 24 5.58 -1.78 -11.90
C SER A 24 4.32 -2.54 -11.54
N PHE A 25 3.66 -2.16 -10.45
CA PHE A 25 2.38 -2.75 -10.07
C PHE A 25 1.26 -2.05 -10.83
N ARG A 26 0.38 -2.80 -11.50
CA ARG A 26 -0.65 -2.26 -12.40
C ARG A 26 -1.99 -2.90 -12.12
N ARG A 27 -3.04 -2.08 -12.04
CA ARG A 27 -4.43 -2.52 -12.12
C ARG A 27 -5.23 -1.64 -13.08
N GLY A 28 -5.91 -2.30 -14.03
CA GLY A 28 -6.61 -1.61 -15.11
C GLY A 28 -5.75 -0.54 -15.80
N ARG A 29 -6.20 0.72 -15.74
CA ARG A 29 -5.52 1.87 -16.36
C ARG A 29 -4.61 2.68 -15.42
N CYS A 30 -4.31 2.15 -14.24
CA CYS A 30 -3.41 2.79 -13.29
C CYS A 30 -2.25 1.87 -12.94
N SER A 31 -1.12 2.48 -12.60
CA SER A 31 0.07 1.77 -12.14
C SER A 31 0.87 2.64 -11.20
N THR A 32 1.78 2.01 -10.47
CA THR A 32 2.85 2.67 -9.71
C THR A 32 4.19 2.03 -10.09
N ASP A 33 5.21 2.87 -10.25
CA ASP A 33 6.58 2.41 -10.44
C ASP A 33 7.27 2.26 -9.07
N LEU A 34 7.69 1.04 -8.75
CA LEU A 34 8.38 0.66 -7.53
C LEU A 34 9.91 0.78 -7.67
N THR A 35 10.42 1.24 -8.82
CA THR A 35 11.83 1.56 -9.02
C THR A 35 12.30 2.54 -7.95
N GLY A 36 13.46 2.25 -7.36
CA GLY A 36 14.00 2.98 -6.22
C GLY A 36 13.75 2.29 -4.87
N VAL A 37 12.81 1.35 -4.78
CA VAL A 37 12.71 0.41 -3.66
C VAL A 37 13.42 -0.88 -4.06
N SER A 38 14.51 -1.22 -3.37
CA SER A 38 15.32 -2.44 -3.65
C SER A 38 14.44 -3.69 -3.72
N GLU A 39 14.54 -4.46 -4.82
CA GLU A 39 13.80 -5.71 -4.99
C GLU A 39 14.13 -6.76 -3.93
N ARG A 40 15.38 -6.77 -3.45
CA ARG A 40 15.84 -7.72 -2.42
C ARG A 40 15.27 -7.39 -1.05
N ASP A 41 15.08 -6.10 -0.79
CA ASP A 41 14.71 -5.56 0.52
C ASP A 41 13.23 -5.18 0.60
N ARG A 42 12.40 -5.75 -0.29
CA ARG A 42 10.96 -5.51 -0.30
C ARG A 42 10.13 -6.77 -0.44
N VAL A 43 8.90 -6.70 0.08
CA VAL A 43 7.83 -7.67 -0.14
C VAL A 43 6.61 -6.91 -0.65
N VAL A 44 6.17 -7.23 -1.86
CA VAL A 44 4.94 -6.67 -2.44
C VAL A 44 3.88 -7.76 -2.46
N VAL A 45 2.78 -7.51 -1.77
CA VAL A 45 1.68 -8.46 -1.60
C VAL A 45 0.53 -8.02 -2.48
N ASP A 46 0.14 -8.89 -3.41
CA ASP A 46 -1.01 -8.70 -4.29
C ASP A 46 -2.28 -9.18 -3.59
N LEU A 47 -3.12 -8.25 -3.11
CA LEU A 47 -4.26 -8.61 -2.27
C LEU A 47 -5.39 -9.28 -3.04
N ASP A 48 -5.48 -9.09 -4.36
CA ASP A 48 -6.43 -9.82 -5.20
C ASP A 48 -6.09 -11.33 -5.25
N LYS A 49 -4.81 -11.68 -5.14
CA LYS A 49 -4.38 -13.08 -5.04
C LYS A 49 -4.63 -13.67 -3.66
N VAL A 50 -4.39 -12.89 -2.61
CA VAL A 50 -4.63 -13.33 -1.22
C VAL A 50 -6.13 -13.56 -0.97
N PHE A 51 -6.98 -12.69 -1.51
CA PHE A 51 -8.42 -12.75 -1.36
C PHE A 51 -9.08 -12.83 -2.73
N PRO A 52 -9.05 -14.02 -3.36
CA PRO A 52 -9.67 -14.24 -4.65
C PRO A 52 -11.19 -14.28 -4.50
N SER A 53 -11.82 -13.16 -4.17
CA SER A 53 -13.25 -12.99 -4.40
C SER A 53 -13.44 -12.78 -5.90
N GLY A 54 -14.40 -13.47 -6.51
CA GLY A 54 -14.75 -13.33 -7.93
C GLY A 54 -15.27 -11.94 -8.36
N GLN A 55 -15.02 -10.91 -7.56
CA GLN A 55 -15.28 -9.50 -7.82
C GLN A 55 -14.00 -8.73 -7.46
N GLU A 56 -13.21 -8.38 -8.48
CA GLU A 56 -12.02 -7.53 -8.35
C GLU A 56 -12.39 -6.22 -7.62
N GLY A 57 -11.57 -5.79 -6.65
CA GLY A 57 -11.54 -4.40 -6.19
C GLY A 57 -12.57 -3.89 -5.17
N GLU A 58 -13.60 -4.64 -4.75
CA GLU A 58 -14.68 -4.03 -3.96
C GLU A 58 -14.39 -3.79 -2.45
N ASN A 59 -13.39 -4.46 -1.86
CA ASN A 59 -13.21 -4.41 -0.40
C ASN A 59 -11.78 -4.20 0.11
N GLN A 60 -10.77 -4.34 -0.75
CA GLN A 60 -9.37 -4.28 -0.36
C GLN A 60 -8.61 -3.28 -1.20
N CYS A 61 -7.45 -2.83 -0.70
CA CYS A 61 -6.54 -2.10 -1.55
C CYS A 61 -5.81 -3.05 -2.50
N GLU A 62 -5.29 -2.52 -3.58
CA GLU A 62 -4.63 -3.30 -4.64
C GLU A 62 -3.42 -4.10 -4.14
N CYS A 63 -2.53 -3.46 -3.37
CA CYS A 63 -1.38 -4.15 -2.80
C CYS A 63 -0.88 -3.54 -1.49
N VAL A 64 -0.06 -4.30 -0.77
CA VAL A 64 0.69 -3.83 0.39
C VAL A 64 2.17 -4.09 0.17
N LEU A 65 2.98 -3.04 0.31
CA LEU A 65 4.43 -3.12 0.27
C LEU A 65 5.00 -3.07 1.70
N PHE A 66 5.92 -3.98 2.00
CA PHE A 66 6.75 -3.98 3.20
C PHE A 66 8.22 -3.82 2.77
N TYR A 67 8.96 -2.89 3.36
CA TYR A 67 10.39 -2.74 3.10
C TYR A 67 11.10 -2.02 4.26
N PHE A 68 12.43 -1.98 4.22
CA PHE A 68 13.23 -1.13 5.10
C PHE A 68 13.76 0.07 4.31
N ASP A 69 13.58 1.28 4.85
CA ASP A 69 14.20 2.48 4.27
C ASP A 69 15.71 2.54 4.57
N ASP A 70 16.41 3.51 3.97
CA ASP A 70 17.86 3.71 4.17
C ASP A 70 18.22 4.02 5.64
N ALA A 71 17.26 4.50 6.42
CA ALA A 71 17.40 4.79 7.85
C ALA A 71 16.96 3.61 8.74
N GLU A 72 16.72 2.44 8.14
CA GLU A 72 16.41 1.18 8.80
C GLU A 72 15.08 1.15 9.55
N ASN A 73 14.16 2.02 9.16
CA ASN A 73 12.79 1.97 9.62
C ASN A 73 12.02 0.93 8.80
N PHE A 74 11.18 0.15 9.47
CA PHE A 74 10.30 -0.77 8.79
C PHE A 74 9.07 -0.03 8.25
N ILE A 75 8.96 0.07 6.94
CA ILE A 75 7.93 0.83 6.25
C ILE A 75 6.86 -0.11 5.70
N VAL A 76 5.61 0.28 5.91
CA VAL A 76 4.42 -0.40 5.39
C VAL A 76 3.65 0.57 4.50
N VAL A 77 3.37 0.18 3.27
CA VAL A 77 2.72 1.04 2.27
C VAL A 77 1.52 0.29 1.71
N PRO A 78 0.31 0.49 2.27
CA PRO A 78 -0.92 0.14 1.58
C PRO A 78 -1.06 1.04 0.34
N ILE A 79 -1.24 0.42 -0.83
CA ILE A 79 -1.30 1.12 -2.12
C ILE A 79 -2.65 0.83 -2.76
N GLU A 80 -3.36 1.91 -3.12
CA GLU A 80 -4.60 1.86 -3.90
C GLU A 80 -4.39 2.50 -5.27
N LEU A 81 -4.90 1.86 -6.33
CA LEU A 81 -4.78 2.35 -7.70
C LEU A 81 -6.17 2.65 -8.28
N LYS A 82 -6.44 3.92 -8.60
CA LYS A 82 -7.71 4.34 -9.24
C LYS A 82 -7.46 4.89 -10.64
N GLY A 83 -7.54 4.00 -11.63
CA GLY A 83 -7.36 4.34 -13.06
C GLY A 83 -8.62 4.69 -13.84
N GLY A 84 -9.80 4.55 -13.21
CA GLY A 84 -11.11 4.96 -13.72
C GLY A 84 -11.30 6.48 -13.69
N GLY A 85 -12.51 6.95 -13.99
CA GLY A 85 -12.91 8.37 -13.90
C GLY A 85 -12.93 8.90 -12.46
N ASN A 86 -13.94 9.68 -12.08
CA ASN A 86 -14.03 10.32 -10.76
C ASN A 86 -13.71 9.35 -9.60
N VAL A 87 -12.56 9.57 -8.95
CA VAL A 87 -12.10 8.81 -7.79
C VAL A 87 -12.99 9.11 -6.60
N GLY A 88 -13.63 8.10 -6.02
CA GLY A 88 -14.35 8.23 -4.75
C GLY A 88 -13.38 8.13 -3.56
N ALA A 89 -13.15 9.24 -2.86
CA ALA A 89 -12.26 9.29 -1.71
C ALA A 89 -12.72 8.35 -0.58
N SER A 90 -14.03 8.24 -0.33
CA SER A 90 -14.58 7.31 0.67
C SER A 90 -14.16 5.86 0.44
N GLU A 91 -14.21 5.42 -0.82
CA GLU A 91 -13.89 4.07 -1.23
C GLU A 91 -12.40 3.80 -1.10
N ALA A 92 -11.56 4.70 -1.64
CA ALA A 92 -10.11 4.62 -1.50
C ALA A 92 -9.67 4.59 -0.03
N VAL A 93 -10.30 5.41 0.83
CA VAL A 93 -10.06 5.40 2.28
C VAL A 93 -10.42 4.04 2.89
N LYS A 94 -11.56 3.45 2.53
CA LYS A 94 -11.99 2.14 3.04
C LYS A 94 -10.96 1.07 2.65
N GLN A 95 -10.59 1.01 1.38
CA GLN A 95 -9.64 0.03 0.85
C GLN A 95 -8.26 0.16 1.50
N LEU A 96 -7.72 1.39 1.62
CA LEU A 96 -6.44 1.63 2.28
C LEU A 96 -6.47 1.27 3.78
N LYS A 97 -7.61 1.46 4.46
CA LYS A 97 -7.80 1.00 5.84
C LYS A 97 -7.80 -0.53 5.92
N THR A 98 -8.45 -1.22 4.99
CA THR A 98 -8.40 -2.68 4.92
C THR A 98 -6.97 -3.18 4.69
N GLY A 99 -6.23 -2.57 3.76
CA GLY A 99 -4.81 -2.91 3.52
C GLY A 99 -3.93 -2.69 4.74
N ALA A 100 -4.12 -1.59 5.46
CA ALA A 100 -3.42 -1.35 6.72
C ALA A 100 -3.79 -2.37 7.81
N ALA A 101 -5.06 -2.78 7.90
CA ALA A 101 -5.50 -3.81 8.83
C ALA A 101 -4.86 -5.16 8.50
N PHE A 102 -4.87 -5.57 7.22
CA PHE A 102 -4.13 -6.74 6.74
C PHE A 102 -2.66 -6.66 7.16
N ALA A 103 -2.01 -5.53 6.91
CA ALA A 103 -0.60 -5.38 7.20
C ALA A 103 -0.25 -5.48 8.69
N ILE A 104 -1.17 -5.14 9.60
CA ILE A 104 -0.95 -5.26 11.05
C ILE A 104 -0.69 -6.71 11.45
N ASP A 105 -1.39 -7.67 10.83
CA ASP A 105 -1.30 -9.08 11.18
C ASP A 105 0.04 -9.69 10.75
N TYR A 106 0.64 -9.18 9.68
CA TYR A 106 1.93 -9.67 9.15
C TYR A 106 3.14 -8.90 9.67
N THR A 107 2.96 -7.66 10.15
CA THR A 107 4.04 -6.89 10.75
C THR A 107 4.42 -7.49 12.11
N PRO A 108 5.70 -7.81 12.41
CA PRO A 108 6.11 -8.29 13.73
C PRO A 108 5.90 -7.23 14.83
N ARG A 109 5.39 -7.63 16.00
CA ARG A 109 5.10 -6.69 17.12
C ARG A 109 6.35 -6.06 17.74
N SER A 110 7.48 -6.75 17.64
CA SER A 110 8.79 -6.31 18.14
C SER A 110 9.43 -5.21 17.31
N VAL A 111 8.92 -4.94 16.10
CA VAL A 111 9.51 -3.99 15.16
C VAL A 111 8.71 -2.70 15.16
N LYS A 112 9.40 -1.57 15.34
CA LYS A 112 8.81 -0.24 15.15
C LYS A 112 8.58 -0.03 13.66
N SER A 113 7.35 0.25 13.28
CA SER A 113 6.97 0.45 11.88
C SER A 113 6.22 1.76 11.65
N VAL A 114 6.34 2.26 10.42
CA VAL A 114 5.69 3.48 9.94
C VAL A 114 4.80 3.11 8.75
N CYS A 115 3.59 3.66 8.70
CA CYS A 115 2.65 3.42 7.61
C CYS A 115 2.56 4.63 6.70
N HIS A 116 2.68 4.42 5.39
CA HIS A 116 2.50 5.43 4.37
C HIS A 116 1.44 4.96 3.38
N PRO A 117 0.15 5.19 3.66
CA PRO A 117 -0.91 4.84 2.71
C PRO A 117 -0.84 5.75 1.49
N VAL A 118 -0.86 5.16 0.29
CA VAL A 118 -0.73 5.90 -0.98
C VAL A 118 -1.88 5.57 -1.93
N LEU A 119 -2.47 6.62 -2.50
CA LEU A 119 -3.47 6.54 -3.56
C LEU A 119 -2.88 7.06 -4.87
N PHE A 120 -2.75 6.20 -5.87
CA PHE A 120 -2.43 6.61 -7.24
C PHE A 120 -3.71 6.83 -8.04
N HIS A 121 -3.78 7.92 -8.80
CA HIS A 121 -4.98 8.24 -9.59
C HIS A 121 -4.70 9.00 -10.89
N ASN A 122 -5.58 8.85 -11.88
CA ASN A 122 -5.53 9.65 -13.12
C ASN A 122 -6.26 11.00 -13.02
N GLY A 123 -7.03 11.23 -11.94
CA GLY A 123 -7.71 12.48 -11.71
C GLY A 123 -8.60 12.40 -10.49
N ILE A 124 -8.47 13.37 -9.59
CA ILE A 124 -9.30 13.47 -8.40
C ILE A 124 -9.87 14.88 -8.33
N SER A 125 -11.16 14.99 -8.01
CA SER A 125 -11.80 16.30 -7.91
C SER A 125 -11.29 17.03 -6.67
N ARG A 126 -11.35 18.37 -6.68
CA ARG A 126 -10.99 19.17 -5.49
C ARG A 126 -11.83 18.81 -4.26
N ALA A 127 -13.09 18.43 -4.45
CA ALA A 127 -13.97 18.03 -3.36
C ALA A 127 -13.48 16.73 -2.71
N GLU A 128 -13.07 15.77 -3.53
CA GLU A 128 -12.53 14.47 -3.09
C GLU A 128 -11.16 14.64 -2.40
N VAL A 129 -10.29 15.52 -2.91
CA VAL A 129 -9.02 15.86 -2.22
C VAL A 129 -9.30 16.45 -0.84
N ARG A 130 -10.25 17.40 -0.74
CA ARG A 130 -10.65 17.96 0.56
C ARG A 130 -11.17 16.89 1.50
N GLN A 131 -11.86 15.87 0.98
CA GLN A 131 -12.32 14.74 1.77
C GLN A 131 -11.16 13.85 2.26
N LEU A 132 -10.16 13.56 1.43
CA LEU A 132 -8.98 12.80 1.83
C LEU A 132 -8.19 13.48 2.97
N ASN A 133 -8.17 14.81 2.98
CA ASN A 133 -7.46 15.61 4.00
C ASN A 133 -8.19 15.70 5.36
N LYS A 134 -9.42 15.18 5.46
CA LYS A 134 -10.16 15.20 6.74
C LYS A 134 -9.62 14.15 7.70
N SER A 135 -9.71 14.42 9.00
CA SER A 135 -9.17 13.54 10.06
C SER A 135 -9.74 12.11 10.03
N GLN A 136 -11.02 11.94 9.70
CA GLN A 136 -11.64 10.61 9.60
C GLN A 136 -11.17 9.78 8.40
N SER A 137 -10.56 10.43 7.40
CA SER A 137 -10.00 9.77 6.22
C SER A 137 -8.60 9.22 6.47
N ARG A 138 -7.96 9.60 7.59
CA ARG A 138 -6.65 9.06 7.98
C ARG A 138 -6.73 7.56 8.22
N VAL A 139 -5.65 6.87 7.85
CA VAL A 139 -5.51 5.42 8.06
C VAL A 139 -4.89 5.19 9.42
N ARG A 140 -5.52 4.31 10.23
CA ARG A 140 -4.95 3.91 11.52
C ARG A 140 -4.08 2.68 11.33
N PHE A 141 -2.88 2.71 11.91
CA PHE A 141 -1.96 1.59 11.91
C PHE A 141 -1.22 1.59 13.25
N ARG A 142 -1.36 0.49 14.01
CA ARG A 142 -0.72 0.29 15.32
C ARG A 142 -0.86 1.46 16.29
N GLY A 143 -2.10 1.96 16.45
CA GLY A 143 -2.43 3.05 17.38
C GLY A 143 -2.05 4.46 16.88
N LYS A 144 -1.41 4.58 15.72
CA LYS A 144 -1.08 5.87 15.08
C LYS A 144 -1.97 6.14 13.89
N SER A 145 -2.07 7.40 13.49
CA SER A 145 -2.92 7.85 12.39
C SER A 145 -2.08 8.54 11.30
N PHE A 146 -2.22 8.08 10.07
CA PHE A 146 -1.40 8.46 8.93
C PHE A 146 -2.26 9.10 7.83
N GLU A 147 -1.71 10.15 7.22
CA GLU A 147 -2.35 10.82 6.07
C GLU A 147 -2.18 9.98 4.81
N ILE A 148 -3.21 10.01 3.96
CA ILE A 148 -3.16 9.37 2.64
C ILE A 148 -2.40 10.30 1.71
N LYS A 149 -1.27 9.83 1.20
CA LYS A 149 -0.55 10.53 0.14
C LYS A 149 -1.18 10.22 -1.21
N THR A 150 -1.16 11.18 -2.11
CA THR A 150 -1.73 11.03 -3.46
C THR A 150 -0.66 11.25 -4.52
N ALA A 151 -0.71 10.46 -5.58
CA ALA A 151 0.18 10.57 -6.73
C ALA A 151 -0.56 10.28 -8.03
N ARG A 152 0.04 10.63 -9.18
CA ARG A 152 -0.52 10.29 -10.49
C ARG A 152 -0.20 8.85 -10.85
N CYS A 153 -1.11 8.17 -11.53
CA CYS A 153 -0.80 6.85 -12.07
C CYS A 153 0.43 6.93 -13.00
N GLY A 154 1.36 6.00 -12.83
CA GLY A 154 2.64 5.99 -13.54
C GLY A 154 3.78 6.69 -12.77
N ASP A 155 3.47 7.46 -11.72
CA ASP A 155 4.51 8.06 -10.87
C ASP A 155 5.28 6.98 -10.11
N LYS A 156 6.54 7.32 -9.75
CA LYS A 156 7.36 6.48 -8.89
C LYS A 156 6.92 6.61 -7.45
N LEU A 157 6.83 5.49 -6.76
CA LEU A 157 6.45 5.45 -5.36
C LEU A 157 7.43 6.25 -4.48
N VAL A 158 8.73 6.18 -4.78
CA VAL A 158 9.77 6.90 -4.02
C VAL A 158 9.62 8.42 -4.07
N ASP A 159 9.01 8.98 -5.12
CA ASP A 159 8.78 10.43 -5.23
C ASP A 159 7.63 10.90 -4.32
N VAL A 160 6.86 9.96 -3.77
CA VAL A 160 5.69 10.19 -2.91
C VAL A 160 6.03 9.91 -1.45
N LEU A 161 6.92 8.95 -1.20
CA LEU A 161 7.38 8.59 0.14
C LEU A 161 8.31 9.70 0.70
N PRO A 162 8.36 9.88 2.03
CA PRO A 162 9.14 10.96 2.64
C PRO A 162 10.64 10.67 2.63
#